data_AF-A0AA36BUC1-F1
#
_entry.id   AF-A0AA36BUC1-F1
#
_cell.length_a   1.000
_cell.length_b   1.000
_cell.length_c   1.000
_cell.angle_alpha   90.00
_cell.angle_beta   90.00
_cell.angle_gamma   90.00
#
_symmetry.space_group_name_H-M   'P 1'
#
loop_
_entity.id
_entity.type
_entity.pdbx_description
1 polymer ?
#
loop_
_entity_poly.entity_id
_entity_poly.type
_entity_poly.pdbx_seq_one_letter_code
_entity_poly.pdbx_strand_id
1 'polypeptide(L)'
;MNNTGGYALELSYEGVQIEFLQPNITSLTHPMNQGVIHAFKALYRRKSLKNLVEARDSDDNFSLKEYWRGYTIVMCFQNIQKALKQMNKVTLNASRKKLWPEAVHKHKGFSPDEIYHSAVDKVVKPAKLLGGDGFTKMTTEDVNNLIQDHPDPLMDEEMTKSASEEEERQEDPRKEEVGLSLEPLSTLAKTAKELQRMVED
;
A
#
# COMPACT_ATOMS: atom_id res chain seq x y z
N MET A 1 -0.68 7.90 -16.60
CA MET A 1 0.55 7.09 -16.63
C MET A 1 1.72 8.02 -16.37
N ASN A 2 2.83 7.50 -15.86
CA ASN A 2 4.11 8.23 -15.84
C ASN A 2 4.93 7.83 -17.07
N ASN A 3 6.08 8.47 -17.29
CA ASN A 3 6.96 8.19 -18.41
C ASN A 3 7.98 7.07 -18.13
N THR A 4 7.69 6.17 -17.18
CA THR A 4 8.60 5.07 -16.81
C THR A 4 8.71 4.04 -17.93
N GLY A 5 9.89 3.45 -18.12
CA GLY A 5 10.06 2.36 -19.10
C GLY A 5 9.14 1.18 -18.81
N GLY A 6 8.56 0.57 -19.84
CA GLY A 6 7.66 -0.59 -19.72
C GLY A 6 6.24 -0.33 -20.25
N TYR A 7 5.84 0.92 -20.47
CA TYR A 7 4.64 1.20 -21.26
C TYR A 7 4.94 1.00 -22.75
N ALA A 8 4.04 0.32 -23.47
CA ALA A 8 4.14 0.23 -24.92
C ALA A 8 4.08 1.65 -25.53
N LEU A 9 5.06 1.98 -26.36
CA LEU A 9 5.20 3.31 -26.96
C LEU A 9 4.13 3.60 -28.04
N GLU A 10 3.47 2.55 -28.54
CA GLU A 10 2.43 2.61 -29.56
C GLU A 10 1.08 2.09 -29.02
N LEU A 11 0.57 2.72 -27.97
CA LEU A 11 -0.80 2.46 -27.50
C LEU A 11 -1.75 3.39 -28.27
N SER A 12 -2.47 2.85 -29.24
CA SER A 12 -3.57 3.54 -29.92
C SER A 12 -4.87 2.82 -29.62
N TYR A 13 -5.75 3.47 -28.85
CA TYR A 13 -7.09 2.98 -28.57
C TYR A 13 -8.08 4.08 -28.93
N GLU A 14 -9.19 3.68 -29.55
CA GLU A 14 -10.25 4.61 -29.92
C GLU A 14 -10.79 5.34 -28.67
N GLY A 15 -10.86 6.66 -28.73
CA GLY A 15 -11.33 7.50 -27.62
C GLY A 15 -10.33 7.72 -26.48
N VAL A 16 -9.08 7.28 -26.59
CA VAL A 16 -8.04 7.52 -25.58
C VAL A 16 -6.91 8.37 -26.16
N GLN A 17 -6.68 9.54 -25.57
CA GLN A 17 -5.53 10.40 -25.87
C GLN A 17 -4.43 10.17 -24.84
N ILE A 18 -3.22 9.88 -25.31
CA ILE A 18 -2.04 9.72 -24.46
C ILE A 18 -1.21 10.99 -24.52
N GLU A 19 -0.93 11.57 -23.36
CA GLU A 19 -0.08 12.76 -23.22
C GLU A 19 1.19 12.41 -22.45
N PHE A 20 2.34 12.77 -23.03
CA PHE A 20 3.62 12.64 -22.37
C PHE A 20 3.86 13.85 -21.46
N LEU A 21 4.13 13.59 -20.19
CA LEU A 21 4.53 14.65 -19.26
C LEU A 21 5.96 15.09 -19.56
N GLN A 22 6.35 16.31 -19.18
CA GLN A 22 7.76 16.69 -19.30
C GLN A 22 8.62 15.80 -18.36
N PRO A 23 9.90 15.57 -18.70
CA PRO A 23 10.81 14.87 -17.81
C PRO A 23 10.87 15.54 -16.43
N ASN A 24 11.03 14.74 -15.36
CA ASN A 24 11.26 15.20 -13.98
C ASN A 24 10.15 16.02 -13.30
N ILE A 25 8.99 16.24 -13.93
CA ILE A 25 7.84 16.93 -13.28
C ILE A 25 6.71 15.98 -12.87
N THR A 26 6.88 14.67 -13.06
CA THR A 26 5.85 13.67 -12.76
C THR A 26 5.42 13.70 -11.30
N SER A 27 6.33 13.91 -10.35
CA SER A 27 5.95 14.04 -8.92
C SER A 27 5.03 15.24 -8.71
N LEU A 28 5.31 16.37 -9.37
CA LEU A 28 4.58 17.63 -9.24
C LEU A 28 3.23 17.63 -9.95
N THR A 29 3.14 17.00 -11.11
CA THR A 29 1.97 17.09 -11.99
C THR A 29 1.06 15.87 -11.93
N HIS A 30 1.56 14.72 -11.49
CA HIS A 30 0.78 13.49 -11.53
C HIS A 30 -0.24 13.45 -10.36
N PRO A 31 -1.55 13.32 -10.65
CA PRO A 31 -2.61 13.32 -9.62
C PRO A 31 -2.42 12.27 -8.51
N MET A 32 -1.84 11.11 -8.86
CA MET A 32 -1.56 10.08 -7.85
C MET A 32 -0.59 10.57 -6.78
N ASN A 33 0.48 11.25 -7.19
CA ASN A 33 1.54 11.76 -6.30
C ASN A 33 1.08 12.99 -5.52
N GLN A 34 0.14 13.76 -6.07
CA GLN A 34 -0.31 15.03 -5.50
C GLN A 34 -1.37 14.91 -4.40
N GLY A 35 -1.94 13.73 -4.19
CA GLY A 35 -2.82 13.53 -3.04
C GLY A 35 -3.55 12.20 -2.97
N VAL A 36 -3.64 11.43 -4.05
CA VAL A 36 -4.39 10.16 -4.04
C VAL A 36 -3.62 9.09 -3.27
N ILE A 37 -2.32 8.90 -3.55
CA ILE A 37 -1.45 7.96 -2.83
C ILE A 37 -1.41 8.33 -1.34
N HIS A 38 -1.28 9.63 -1.07
CA HIS A 38 -1.25 10.13 0.30
C HIS A 38 -2.57 9.83 1.03
N ALA A 39 -3.74 10.03 0.39
CA ALA A 39 -5.04 9.74 1.01
C ALA A 39 -5.22 8.23 1.26
N PHE A 40 -4.81 7.42 0.29
CA PHE A 40 -4.81 5.96 0.42
C PHE A 40 -3.95 5.48 1.59
N LYS A 41 -2.69 5.95 1.68
CA LYS A 41 -1.75 5.60 2.77
C LYS A 41 -2.34 5.90 4.16
N ALA A 42 -2.97 7.05 4.34
CA ALA A 42 -3.64 7.38 5.60
C ALA A 42 -4.79 6.44 5.93
N LEU A 43 -5.68 6.16 4.96
CA LEU A 43 -6.81 5.26 5.17
C LEU A 43 -6.35 3.83 5.49
N TYR A 44 -5.32 3.34 4.79
CA TYR A 44 -4.71 2.05 5.06
C TYR A 44 -4.18 1.97 6.49
N ARG A 45 -3.33 2.93 6.90
CA ARG A 45 -2.70 2.92 8.23
C ARG A 45 -3.70 3.08 9.35
N ARG A 46 -4.70 3.95 9.18
CA ARG A 46 -5.83 4.07 10.11
C ARG A 46 -6.53 2.72 10.28
N LYS A 47 -6.74 1.97 9.18
CA LYS A 47 -7.37 0.65 9.28
C LYS A 47 -6.45 -0.37 9.96
N SER A 48 -5.16 -0.40 9.64
CA SER A 48 -4.19 -1.29 10.28
C SER A 48 -4.12 -1.07 11.79
N LEU A 49 -4.06 0.19 12.24
CA LEU A 49 -4.02 0.54 13.66
C LEU A 49 -5.35 0.23 14.36
N LYS A 50 -6.48 0.42 13.68
CA LYS A 50 -7.78 -0.02 14.21
C LYS A 50 -7.83 -1.54 14.40
N ASN A 51 -7.39 -2.33 13.41
CA ASN A 51 -7.37 -3.79 13.55
C ASN A 51 -6.45 -4.24 14.69
N LEU A 52 -5.32 -3.56 14.86
CA LEU A 52 -4.36 -3.84 15.92
C LEU A 52 -4.99 -3.63 17.31
N VAL A 53 -5.74 -2.54 17.47
CA VAL A 53 -6.44 -2.26 18.73
C VAL A 53 -7.60 -3.23 18.96
N GLU A 54 -8.36 -3.55 17.92
CA GLU A 54 -9.42 -4.57 18.00
C GLU A 54 -8.86 -5.93 18.43
N ALA A 55 -7.70 -6.34 17.89
CA ALA A 55 -7.02 -7.57 18.29
C ALA A 55 -6.57 -7.53 19.77
N ARG A 56 -6.05 -6.38 20.21
CA ARG A 56 -5.61 -6.17 21.59
C ARG A 56 -6.76 -6.11 22.59
N ASP A 57 -7.90 -5.54 22.22
CA ASP A 57 -9.10 -5.51 23.07
C ASP A 57 -9.81 -6.87 23.13
N SER A 58 -9.50 -7.78 22.20
CA SER A 58 -10.09 -9.13 22.13
C SER A 58 -9.26 -10.21 22.83
N ASP A 59 -8.03 -9.89 23.26
CA ASP A 59 -7.09 -10.84 23.85
C ASP A 59 -6.33 -10.19 25.02
N ASP A 60 -6.61 -10.64 26.24
CA ASP A 60 -5.94 -10.14 27.46
C ASP A 60 -4.44 -10.46 27.49
N ASN A 61 -3.99 -11.47 26.74
CA ASN A 61 -2.58 -11.85 26.59
C ASN A 61 -1.94 -11.29 25.32
N PHE A 62 -2.56 -10.29 24.71
CA PHE A 62 -2.12 -9.73 23.44
C PHE A 62 -0.61 -9.41 23.42
N SER A 63 0.07 -9.97 22.43
CA SER A 63 1.47 -9.67 22.15
C SER A 63 1.59 -8.98 20.80
N LEU A 64 2.08 -7.73 20.81
CA LEU A 64 2.34 -6.96 19.60
C LEU A 64 3.30 -7.69 18.65
N LYS A 65 4.32 -8.35 19.20
CA LYS A 65 5.29 -9.12 18.42
C LYS A 65 4.63 -10.30 17.70
N GLU A 66 3.74 -11.00 18.37
CA GLU A 66 3.07 -12.18 17.80
C GLU A 66 2.00 -11.79 16.79
N TYR A 67 1.29 -10.68 17.05
CA TYR A 67 0.37 -10.09 16.08
C TYR A 67 1.08 -9.80 14.75
N TRP A 68 2.24 -9.14 14.79
CA TRP A 68 3.00 -8.84 13.57
C TRP A 68 3.61 -10.09 12.93
N ARG A 69 4.05 -11.08 13.71
CA ARG A 69 4.51 -12.38 13.19
C ARG A 69 3.39 -13.13 12.46
N GLY A 70 2.14 -12.98 12.90
CA GLY A 70 0.96 -13.55 12.25
C GLY A 70 0.37 -12.68 11.14
N TYR A 71 0.96 -11.53 10.83
CA TYR A 71 0.39 -10.58 9.87
C TYR A 71 0.67 -11.06 8.44
N THR A 72 -0.38 -11.56 7.76
CA THR A 72 -0.26 -12.18 6.44
C THR A 72 -0.55 -11.22 5.29
N ILE A 73 -0.14 -11.59 4.08
CA ILE A 73 -0.49 -10.85 2.86
C ILE A 73 -2.00 -10.75 2.62
N VAL A 74 -2.78 -11.74 3.08
CA VAL A 74 -4.24 -11.70 3.03
C VAL A 74 -4.78 -10.53 3.86
N MET A 75 -4.20 -10.29 5.05
CA MET A 75 -4.56 -9.14 5.89
C MET A 75 -4.19 -7.81 5.21
N CYS A 76 -3.04 -7.75 4.51
CA CYS A 76 -2.68 -6.60 3.67
C CYS A 76 -3.77 -6.32 2.63
N PHE A 77 -4.16 -7.33 1.84
CA PHE A 77 -5.20 -7.18 0.80
C PHE A 77 -6.53 -6.71 1.38
N GLN A 78 -6.94 -7.25 2.53
CA GLN A 78 -8.15 -6.79 3.21
C GLN A 78 -8.06 -5.31 3.62
N ASN A 79 -6.91 -4.85 4.09
CA ASN A 79 -6.70 -3.45 4.44
C ASN A 79 -6.69 -2.55 3.20
N ILE A 80 -6.05 -2.99 2.10
CA ILE A 80 -6.08 -2.29 0.79
C ILE A 80 -7.53 -2.15 0.32
N GLN A 81 -8.29 -3.24 0.28
CA GLN A 81 -9.68 -3.24 -0.18
C GLN A 81 -10.55 -2.30 0.67
N LYS A 82 -10.39 -2.32 1.99
CA LYS A 82 -11.14 -1.45 2.90
C LYS A 82 -10.73 0.02 2.78
N ALA A 83 -9.47 0.32 2.51
CA ALA A 83 -8.99 1.67 2.26
C ALA A 83 -9.54 2.21 0.93
N LEU A 84 -9.46 1.42 -0.15
CA LEU A 84 -10.03 1.78 -1.45
C LEU A 84 -11.54 2.02 -1.39
N LYS A 85 -12.30 1.18 -0.66
CA LYS A 85 -13.74 1.40 -0.44
C LYS A 85 -14.07 2.71 0.27
N GLN A 86 -13.17 3.21 1.12
CA GLN A 86 -13.33 4.50 1.79
C GLN A 86 -12.93 5.69 0.91
N MET A 87 -12.14 5.47 -0.14
CA MET A 87 -11.81 6.50 -1.13
C MET A 87 -13.01 6.73 -2.05
N ASN A 88 -13.90 7.62 -1.63
CA ASN A 88 -15.07 8.00 -2.42
C ASN A 88 -14.76 9.18 -3.36
N LYS A 89 -15.74 9.57 -4.18
CA LYS A 89 -15.63 10.70 -5.12
C LYS A 89 -15.17 11.99 -4.45
N VAL A 90 -15.59 12.22 -3.20
CA VAL A 90 -15.25 13.43 -2.45
C VAL A 90 -13.77 13.41 -2.04
N THR A 91 -13.27 12.28 -1.53
CA THR A 91 -11.85 12.08 -1.23
C THR A 91 -10.98 12.29 -2.47
N LEU A 92 -11.36 11.68 -3.60
CA LEU A 92 -10.62 11.83 -4.86
C LEU A 92 -10.64 13.26 -5.39
N ASN A 93 -11.78 13.96 -5.30
CA ASN A 93 -11.87 15.34 -5.71
C ASN A 93 -10.94 16.20 -4.86
N ALA A 94 -10.95 16.01 -3.55
CA ALA A 94 -10.15 16.83 -2.67
C ALA A 94 -8.65 16.50 -2.70
N SER A 95 -8.26 15.27 -3.06
CA SER A 95 -6.87 14.92 -3.39
C SER A 95 -6.30 15.72 -4.57
N ARG A 96 -7.13 16.35 -5.41
CA ARG A 96 -6.70 17.19 -6.53
C ARG A 96 -6.46 18.65 -6.14
N LYS A 97 -6.70 19.04 -4.88
CA LYS A 97 -6.63 20.43 -4.42
C LYS A 97 -5.27 21.08 -4.68
N LYS A 98 -4.17 20.33 -4.59
CA LYS A 98 -2.82 20.85 -4.91
C LYS A 98 -2.62 21.13 -6.40
N LEU A 99 -3.30 20.38 -7.27
CA LEU A 99 -3.18 20.51 -8.73
C LEU A 99 -4.19 21.52 -9.30
N TRP A 100 -5.41 21.53 -8.77
CA TRP A 100 -6.49 22.35 -9.28
C TRP A 100 -7.40 22.84 -8.14
N PRO A 101 -6.96 23.86 -7.38
CA PRO A 101 -7.71 24.39 -6.25
C PRO A 101 -9.15 24.81 -6.60
N GLU A 102 -9.36 25.37 -7.79
CA GLU A 102 -10.64 25.93 -8.25
C GLU A 102 -11.67 24.86 -8.58
N ALA A 103 -11.26 23.67 -9.00
CA ALA A 103 -12.16 22.55 -9.29
C ALA A 103 -12.64 21.81 -8.03
N VAL A 104 -11.95 22.01 -6.90
CA VAL A 104 -12.27 21.32 -5.64
C VAL A 104 -13.35 22.07 -4.89
N HIS A 105 -14.57 21.53 -4.99
CA HIS A 105 -15.69 21.95 -4.17
C HIS A 105 -15.39 21.66 -2.69
N LYS A 106 -15.55 22.67 -1.82
CA LYS A 106 -15.33 22.56 -0.36
C LYS A 106 -16.38 21.64 0.28
N HIS A 107 -16.12 20.34 0.27
CA HIS A 107 -16.91 19.36 1.01
C HIS A 107 -16.23 19.10 2.37
N LYS A 108 -16.95 19.31 3.47
CA LYS A 108 -16.44 19.05 4.82
C LYS A 108 -16.22 17.56 5.04
N GLY A 109 -15.10 17.21 5.67
CA GLY A 109 -14.79 15.88 6.19
C GLY A 109 -14.12 14.92 5.19
N PHE A 110 -13.77 15.41 4.00
CA PHE A 110 -13.23 14.58 2.92
C PHE A 110 -12.06 15.21 2.18
N SER A 111 -11.60 16.39 2.61
CA SER A 111 -10.29 16.86 2.17
C SER A 111 -9.19 15.94 2.69
N PRO A 112 -8.07 15.78 1.96
CA PRO A 112 -6.93 15.03 2.47
C PRO A 112 -6.57 15.50 3.87
N ASP A 113 -6.43 16.81 4.07
CA ASP A 113 -6.16 17.46 5.37
C ASP A 113 -7.15 17.04 6.47
N GLU A 114 -8.46 17.07 6.21
CA GLU A 114 -9.47 16.65 7.19
C GLU A 114 -9.50 15.12 7.40
N ILE A 115 -9.25 14.32 6.36
CA ILE A 115 -9.09 12.87 6.48
C ILE A 115 -7.85 12.57 7.32
N TYR A 116 -6.76 13.33 7.16
CA TYR A 116 -5.56 13.23 7.99
C TYR A 116 -5.88 13.60 9.42
N HIS A 117 -6.40 14.79 9.68
CA HIS A 117 -6.73 15.21 11.04
C HIS A 117 -7.72 14.24 11.72
N SER A 118 -8.76 13.80 10.99
CA SER A 118 -9.71 12.81 11.51
C SER A 118 -9.07 11.43 11.69
N ALA A 119 -8.16 11.01 10.83
CA ALA A 119 -7.47 9.74 10.94
C ALA A 119 -6.48 9.75 12.11
N VAL A 120 -5.70 10.82 12.24
CA VAL A 120 -4.72 11.06 13.28
C VAL A 120 -5.40 11.05 14.65
N ASP A 121 -6.49 11.80 14.86
CA ASP A 121 -7.23 11.79 16.14
C ASP A 121 -7.82 10.41 16.46
N LYS A 122 -8.28 9.69 15.43
CA LYS A 122 -8.84 8.34 15.55
C LYS A 122 -7.78 7.25 15.63
N VAL A 123 -6.50 7.59 15.48
CA VAL A 123 -5.35 6.67 15.53
C VAL A 123 -4.57 6.85 16.82
N VAL A 124 -4.30 8.10 17.22
CA VAL A 124 -3.55 8.40 18.43
C VAL A 124 -4.26 7.84 19.67
N LYS A 125 -5.59 7.97 19.75
CA LYS A 125 -6.35 7.43 20.89
C LYS A 125 -6.21 5.89 21.00
N PRO A 126 -6.48 5.10 19.95
CA PRO A 126 -6.21 3.67 19.99
C PRO A 126 -4.74 3.31 20.20
N ALA A 127 -3.81 4.04 19.58
CA ALA A 127 -2.37 3.78 19.76
C ALA A 127 -1.96 3.92 21.23
N LYS A 128 -2.37 4.99 21.90
CA LYS A 128 -2.11 5.18 23.33
C LYS A 128 -2.69 4.06 24.20
N LEU A 129 -3.81 3.46 23.79
CA LEU A 129 -4.36 2.31 24.50
C LEU A 129 -3.37 1.14 24.46
N LEU A 130 -2.75 0.82 23.31
CA LEU A 130 -1.80 -0.29 23.17
C LEU A 130 -0.65 -0.28 24.20
N GLY A 131 -0.28 0.88 24.72
CA GLY A 131 0.71 1.02 25.79
C GLY A 131 2.15 0.77 25.32
N GLY A 132 3.10 0.85 26.25
CA GLY A 132 4.53 0.80 25.96
C GLY A 132 5.12 2.17 25.59
N ASP A 133 6.44 2.31 25.74
CA ASP A 133 7.11 3.62 25.74
C ASP A 133 6.97 4.36 24.38
N GLY A 134 6.83 3.60 23.28
CA GLY A 134 6.63 4.13 21.92
C GLY A 134 5.20 4.58 21.59
N PHE A 135 4.16 3.90 22.09
CA PHE A 135 2.77 4.23 21.74
C PHE A 135 2.11 5.20 22.74
N THR A 136 2.56 5.18 24.00
CA THR A 136 2.01 6.05 25.06
C THR A 136 2.34 7.51 24.81
N LYS A 137 3.55 7.77 24.29
CA LYS A 137 4.05 9.11 23.93
C LYS A 137 3.64 9.55 22.53
N MET A 138 2.93 8.69 21.77
CA MET A 138 2.58 8.97 20.38
C MET A 138 1.72 10.23 20.28
N THR A 139 2.19 11.16 19.45
CA THR A 139 1.55 12.42 19.15
C THR A 139 0.83 12.36 17.81
N THR A 140 -0.02 13.36 17.58
CA THR A 140 -0.65 13.58 16.27
C THR A 140 0.40 13.85 15.18
N GLU A 141 1.52 14.47 15.57
CA GLU A 141 2.66 14.75 14.71
C GLU A 141 3.43 13.50 14.34
N ASP A 142 3.61 12.54 15.24
CA ASP A 142 4.24 11.24 14.93
C ASP A 142 3.44 10.45 13.90
N VAL A 143 2.12 10.41 14.05
CA VAL A 143 1.22 9.79 13.08
C VAL A 143 1.25 10.55 11.75
N ASN A 144 1.32 11.88 11.80
CA ASN A 144 1.41 12.71 10.61
C ASN A 144 2.73 12.48 9.86
N ASN A 145 3.86 12.49 10.56
CA ASN A 145 5.19 12.25 10.01
C ASN A 145 5.27 10.87 9.40
N LEU A 146 4.77 9.84 10.11
CA LEU A 146 4.63 8.51 9.55
C LEU A 146 3.88 8.62 8.22
N ILE A 147 2.66 9.17 8.18
CA ILE A 147 1.81 9.27 6.95
C ILE A 147 2.45 10.09 5.82
N GLN A 148 3.19 11.14 6.16
CA GLN A 148 3.90 12.03 5.24
C GLN A 148 5.15 11.37 4.67
N ASP A 149 5.73 10.42 5.40
CA ASP A 149 6.93 9.71 5.00
C ASP A 149 6.71 9.07 3.64
N HIS A 150 7.43 9.61 2.67
CA HIS A 150 7.67 8.94 1.43
C HIS A 150 8.77 7.95 1.77
N PRO A 151 8.51 6.62 1.73
CA PRO A 151 9.64 5.76 1.44
C PRO A 151 10.21 6.32 0.13
N ASP A 152 11.51 6.60 0.12
CA ASP A 152 12.23 6.73 -1.14
C ASP A 152 11.73 5.61 -2.04
N PRO A 153 11.51 5.87 -3.35
CA PRO A 153 11.07 4.81 -4.26
C PRO A 153 11.98 3.63 -3.98
N LEU A 154 11.40 2.55 -3.43
CA LEU A 154 12.13 1.34 -3.11
C LEU A 154 12.74 0.92 -4.44
N MET A 155 14.01 1.28 -4.64
CA MET A 155 14.76 0.83 -5.79
C MET A 155 14.67 -0.68 -5.68
N ASP A 156 14.28 -1.35 -6.77
CA ASP A 156 14.10 -2.81 -6.80
C ASP A 156 15.31 -3.57 -6.19
N GLU A 157 16.48 -2.91 -6.14
CA GLU A 157 17.70 -3.31 -5.45
C GLU A 157 17.53 -3.72 -3.96
N GLU A 158 16.70 -3.03 -3.16
CA GLU A 158 16.50 -3.42 -1.75
C GLU A 158 15.70 -4.73 -1.62
N MET A 159 14.78 -4.99 -2.54
CA MET A 159 13.98 -6.21 -2.55
C MET A 159 14.84 -7.45 -2.89
N THR A 160 15.82 -7.28 -3.76
CA THR A 160 16.82 -8.32 -4.06
C THR A 160 17.80 -8.57 -2.91
N LYS A 161 18.14 -7.54 -2.12
CA LYS A 161 19.12 -7.68 -1.05
C LYS A 161 18.58 -8.44 0.16
N SER A 162 17.30 -8.22 0.52
CA SER A 162 16.67 -8.97 1.61
C SER A 162 16.48 -10.46 1.30
N ALA A 163 16.28 -10.82 0.03
CA ALA A 163 16.24 -12.23 -0.38
C ALA A 163 17.61 -12.91 -0.23
N SER A 164 18.72 -12.21 -0.53
CA SER A 164 20.07 -12.75 -0.38
C SER A 164 20.56 -12.84 1.07
N GLU A 165 20.08 -11.97 1.97
CA GLU A 165 20.48 -12.00 3.38
C GLU A 165 19.75 -13.10 4.19
N GLU A 166 18.63 -13.62 3.68
CA GLU A 166 17.90 -14.76 4.27
C GLU A 166 18.52 -16.12 3.91
N GLU A 167 19.26 -16.21 2.79
CA GLU A 167 20.02 -17.41 2.38
C GLU A 167 21.32 -17.63 3.21
N GLU A 168 21.85 -16.61 3.90
CA GLU A 168 23.09 -16.73 4.68
C GLU A 168 22.91 -17.27 6.12
N ARG A 169 21.68 -17.57 6.56
CA ARG A 169 21.45 -18.18 7.89
C ARG A 169 20.85 -19.58 7.80
N GLN A 170 21.77 -20.55 7.88
CA GLN A 170 21.61 -22.01 8.02
C GLN A 170 21.67 -22.78 6.71
N GLU A 171 22.90 -23.04 6.25
CA GLU A 171 23.20 -24.26 5.48
C GLU A 171 22.92 -25.50 6.35
N ASP A 172 21.76 -26.12 6.15
CA ASP A 172 21.55 -27.54 6.45
C ASP A 172 21.86 -28.34 5.17
N PRO A 173 22.90 -29.18 5.15
CA PRO A 173 23.28 -29.91 3.95
C PRO A 173 22.36 -31.12 3.79
N ARG A 174 21.17 -30.86 3.23
CA ARG A 174 20.39 -31.77 2.36
C ARG A 174 18.98 -31.20 2.16
N LYS A 175 18.84 -30.38 1.12
CA LYS A 175 17.71 -30.35 0.19
C LYS A 175 18.19 -29.54 -1.00
N GLU A 176 18.27 -30.16 -2.18
CA GLU A 176 18.34 -29.40 -3.41
C GLU A 176 17.03 -28.60 -3.50
N GLU A 177 17.06 -27.35 -3.03
CA GLU A 177 16.01 -26.40 -3.29
C GLU A 177 16.11 -26.03 -4.77
N VAL A 178 15.30 -26.70 -5.59
CA VAL A 178 15.11 -26.32 -6.98
C VAL A 178 14.37 -24.97 -6.95
N GLY A 179 15.14 -23.89 -6.98
CA GLY A 179 14.62 -22.53 -7.09
C GLY A 179 13.62 -22.45 -8.26
N LEU A 180 12.55 -21.67 -8.06
CA LEU A 180 11.51 -21.46 -9.05
C LEU A 180 12.08 -20.69 -10.24
N SER A 181 12.72 -21.40 -11.17
CA SER A 181 13.11 -20.83 -12.46
C SER A 181 11.88 -20.60 -13.35
N LEU A 182 12.08 -19.87 -14.44
CA LEU A 182 11.00 -19.52 -15.38
C LEU A 182 10.33 -20.77 -15.99
N GLU A 183 11.06 -21.88 -16.06
CA GLU A 183 10.63 -23.13 -16.69
C GLU A 183 9.57 -23.90 -15.86
N PRO A 184 9.74 -24.13 -14.54
CA PRO A 184 8.69 -24.63 -13.66
C PRO A 184 7.39 -23.81 -13.72
N LEU A 185 7.48 -22.47 -13.72
CA LEU A 185 6.32 -21.59 -13.78
C LEU A 185 5.60 -21.67 -15.13
N SER A 186 6.35 -21.74 -16.22
CA SER A 186 5.82 -21.96 -17.58
C SER A 186 5.07 -23.30 -17.68
N THR A 187 5.63 -24.34 -17.05
CA THR A 187 5.02 -25.68 -17.02
C THR A 187 3.74 -25.70 -16.20
N LEU A 188 3.72 -25.02 -15.04
CA LEU A 188 2.52 -24.88 -14.20
C LEU A 188 1.41 -24.09 -14.90
N ALA A 189 1.75 -23.02 -15.61
CA ALA A 189 0.79 -22.22 -16.36
C ALA A 189 0.18 -22.99 -17.55
N LYS A 190 0.95 -23.84 -18.21
CA LYS A 190 0.46 -24.71 -19.30
C LYS A 190 -0.50 -25.78 -18.78
N THR A 191 -0.13 -26.47 -17.71
CA THR A 191 -0.97 -27.50 -17.08
C THR A 191 -2.27 -26.94 -16.51
N ALA A 192 -2.24 -25.74 -15.92
CA ALA A 192 -3.46 -25.05 -15.47
C ALA A 192 -4.42 -24.73 -16.62
N LYS A 193 -3.90 -24.33 -17.79
CA LYS A 193 -4.72 -24.08 -18.99
C LYS A 193 -5.33 -25.35 -19.57
N GLU A 194 -4.59 -26.46 -19.56
CA GLU A 194 -5.13 -27.75 -20.01
C GLU A 194 -6.26 -28.25 -19.11
N LEU A 195 -6.09 -28.13 -17.78
CA LEU A 195 -7.14 -28.49 -16.83
C LEU A 195 -8.38 -27.62 -16.98
N GLN A 196 -8.21 -26.32 -17.22
CA GLN A 196 -9.35 -25.43 -17.46
C GLN A 196 -10.11 -25.84 -18.74
N ARG A 197 -9.39 -26.24 -19.79
CA ARG A 197 -10.02 -26.71 -21.03
C ARG A 197 -10.77 -28.03 -20.87
N MET A 198 -10.29 -28.92 -20.00
CA MET A 198 -10.96 -30.19 -19.68
C MET A 198 -12.23 -30.03 -18.82
N VAL A 199 -12.41 -28.88 -18.17
CA VAL A 199 -13.60 -28.58 -17.36
C VAL A 199 -14.67 -27.87 -18.17
N GLU A 200 -14.30 -27.31 -19.33
CA GLU A 200 -15.19 -26.57 -20.23
C GLU A 200 -15.73 -27.43 -21.41
N ASP A 201 -15.25 -28.68 -21.54
CA ASP A 201 -15.78 -29.73 -22.43
C ASP A 201 -16.69 -30.73 -21.66
#